data_AF-A0A2U1RJX0-F1
#
_entry.id   AF-A0A2U1RJX0-F1
#
_cell.length_a   1.000
_cell.length_b   1.000
_cell.length_c   1.000
_cell.angle_alpha   90.00
_cell.angle_beta   90.00
_cell.angle_gamma   90.00
#
_symmetry.space_group_name_H-M   'P 1'
#
loop_
_entity.id
_entity.type
_entity.pdbx_description
1 polymer ?
#
loop_
_entity_poly.entity_id
_entity_poly.type
_entity_poly.pdbx_seq_one_letter_code
_entity_poly.pdbx_strand_id
1 'polypeptide(L)' 'MIQGVERTLLSIDQQKLKVDQSETYQTIKSFLAQAKEAVTNKDFQQAKNLAQKAHVLSDELSSVVR' A
#
# COMPACT_ATOMS: atom_id res chain seq x y z
N MET A 1 10.08 0.45 4.59
CA MET A 1 8.75 -0.19 4.44
C MET A 1 7.79 0.72 3.70
N ILE A 2 7.32 1.84 4.27
CA ILE A 2 6.37 2.76 3.60
C ILE A 2 6.86 3.21 2.20
N GLN A 3 8.10 3.69 2.09
CA GLN A 3 8.67 4.14 0.82
C GLN A 3 8.77 3.05 -0.27
N GLY A 4 8.90 1.78 0.13
CA GLY A 4 8.95 0.66 -0.81
C GLY A 4 7.59 0.45 -1.48
N VAL A 5 6.54 0.42 -0.66
CA VAL A 5 5.14 0.31 -1.12
C VAL A 5 4.78 1.49 -2.03
N GLU A 6 5.18 2.71 -1.68
CA GLU A 6 4.93 3.89 -2.51
C GLU A 6 5.56 3.77 -3.91
N ARG A 7 6.80 3.26 -4.01
CA ARG A 7 7.44 3.02 -5.31
C ARG A 7 6.71 1.96 -6.13
N THR A 8 6.26 0.88 -5.48
CA THR A 8 5.47 -0.17 -6.15
C THR A 8 4.18 0.41 -6.70
N LEU A 9 3.43 1.19 -5.91
CA LEU A 9 2.19 1.83 -6.36
C LEU A 9 2.41 2.83 -7.50
N LEU A 10 3.50 3.61 -7.47
CA LEU A 10 3.83 4.55 -8.55
C LEU A 10 4.13 3.85 -9.88
N SER A 11 4.53 2.59 -9.83
CA SER A 11 4.83 1.78 -11.03
C SER A 11 3.58 1.12 -11.62
N ILE A 12 2.45 1.17 -10.93
CA ILE A 12 1.19 0.55 -11.36
C ILE A 12 0.39 1.54 -12.20
N ASP A 13 0.08 1.13 -13.44
CA ASP A 13 -0.85 1.86 -14.31
C ASP A 13 -2.30 1.61 -13.86
N GLN A 14 -2.84 2.58 -13.12
CA GLN A 14 -4.19 2.52 -12.56
C GLN A 14 -5.29 2.35 -13.61
N GLN A 15 -5.08 2.80 -14.85
CA GLN A 15 -6.09 2.70 -15.91
C GLN A 15 -6.26 1.27 -16.43
N LYS A 16 -5.29 0.40 -16.18
CA LYS A 16 -5.31 -1.01 -16.60
C LYS A 16 -5.81 -1.96 -15.52
N LEU A 17 -6.11 -1.45 -14.32
CA LEU A 17 -6.59 -2.26 -13.22
C LEU A 17 -8.02 -2.72 -13.46
N LYS A 18 -8.27 -4.00 -13.25
CA LYS A 18 -9.62 -4.54 -13.08
C LYS A 18 -10.23 -4.02 -11.78
N VAL A 19 -11.55 -4.15 -11.62
CA VAL A 19 -12.29 -3.68 -10.44
C VAL A 19 -11.63 -4.16 -9.14
N ASP A 20 -11.43 -5.47 -8.99
CA ASP A 20 -10.85 -6.08 -7.79
C ASP A 20 -9.41 -5.58 -7.51
N GLN A 21 -8.64 -5.34 -8.59
CA GLN A 21 -7.28 -4.82 -8.49
C GLN A 21 -7.26 -3.34 -8.09
N SER A 22 -8.25 -2.56 -8.55
CA SER A 22 -8.46 -1.17 -8.17
C SER A 22 -8.85 -1.05 -6.69
N GLU A 23 -9.74 -1.93 -6.21
CA GLU A 23 -10.11 -1.99 -4.78
C GLU A 23 -8.90 -2.34 -3.90
N THR A 24 -8.09 -3.30 -4.34
CA THR A 24 -6.83 -3.66 -3.68
C THR A 24 -5.88 -2.45 -3.66
N TYR A 25 -5.74 -1.75 -4.79
CA TYR A 25 -4.93 -0.53 -4.89
C TYR A 25 -5.38 0.56 -3.92
N GLN A 26 -6.68 0.81 -3.79
CA GLN A 26 -7.22 1.78 -2.83
C GLN A 26 -6.97 1.35 -1.38
N THR A 27 -7.08 0.04 -1.10
CA THR A 27 -6.79 -0.51 0.24
C THR A 27 -5.33 -0.29 0.63
N ILE A 28 -4.38 -0.53 -0.28
CA ILE A 28 -2.96 -0.27 -0.04
C ILE A 28 -2.73 1.22 0.26
N LYS A 29 -3.35 2.13 -0.51
CA LYS A 29 -3.26 3.57 -0.25
C LYS A 29 -3.81 3.96 1.11
N SER A 30 -4.93 3.36 1.52
CA SER A 30 -5.53 3.60 2.85
C SER A 30 -4.59 3.17 3.98
N PHE A 31 -3.98 1.97 3.87
CA PHE A 31 -3.00 1.53 4.86
C PHE A 31 -1.75 2.42 4.90
N LEU A 32 -1.29 2.95 3.76
CA LEU A 32 -0.17 3.89 3.76
C LEU A 32 -0.52 5.23 4.42
N ALA A 33 -1.72 5.76 4.18
CA ALA A 33 -2.19 6.97 4.83
C ALA A 33 -2.23 6.79 6.36
N GLN A 34 -2.87 5.72 6.82
CA GLN A 34 -2.94 5.39 8.24
C GLN A 34 -1.57 5.12 8.86
N ALA A 35 -0.64 4.48 8.12
CA ALA A 35 0.71 4.24 8.60
C ALA A 35 1.47 5.57 8.81
N LYS A 36 1.30 6.53 7.90
CA LYS A 36 1.89 7.88 8.02
C LYS A 36 1.28 8.64 9.19
N GLU A 37 -0.03 8.56 9.40
CA GLU A 37 -0.69 9.17 10.57
C GLU A 37 -0.18 8.55 11.88
N ALA A 38 -0.03 7.23 11.94
CA ALA A 38 0.52 6.54 13.10
C ALA A 38 1.96 6.98 13.41
N VAL A 39 2.80 7.20 12.38
CA VAL A 39 4.14 7.79 12.56
C VAL A 39 4.06 9.19 13.18
N THR A 40 3.17 10.04 12.65
CA THR A 40 2.95 11.40 13.19
C THR A 40 2.51 11.37 14.66
N ASN A 41 1.67 10.40 15.02
CA ASN A 41 1.17 10.20 16.38
C ASN A 41 2.16 9.45 17.29
N LYS A 42 3.36 9.12 16.81
CA LYS A 42 4.39 8.31 17.51
C LYS A 42 3.92 6.90 17.89
N ASP A 43 2.85 6.41 17.27
CA ASP A 43 2.40 5.02 17.38
C ASP A 43 3.17 4.15 16.37
N PHE A 44 4.43 3.88 16.71
CA PHE A 44 5.35 3.16 15.81
C PHE A 44 4.96 1.70 15.59
N GLN A 45 4.27 1.08 16.57
CA GLN A 45 3.79 -0.30 16.44
C GLN A 45 2.65 -0.36 15.41
N GLN A 46 1.67 0.55 15.52
CA GLN A 46 0.60 0.64 14.54
C GLN A 46 1.13 1.01 13.14
N ALA A 47 2.07 1.97 13.06
CA ALA A 47 2.72 2.34 11.81
C ALA A 47 3.41 1.14 11.12
N LYS A 48 4.16 0.33 11.89
CA LYS A 48 4.81 -0.88 11.38
C LYS A 48 3.79 -1.88 10.86
N ASN A 49 2.74 -2.17 11.63
CA ASN A 49 1.72 -3.14 11.26
C ASN A 49 1.00 -2.74 9.96
N LEU A 50 0.60 -1.47 9.84
CA LEU A 50 -0.06 -0.95 8.65
C LEU A 50 0.87 -0.95 7.43
N ALA A 51 2.13 -0.57 7.61
CA ALA A 51 3.13 -0.61 6.54
C ALA A 51 3.42 -2.04 6.06
N GLN A 52 3.43 -3.04 6.95
CA GLN A 52 3.58 -4.45 6.57
C GLN A 52 2.38 -4.97 5.77
N LYS A 53 1.14 -4.64 6.19
CA LYS A 53 -0.07 -4.99 5.43
C LYS A 53 -0.07 -4.38 4.04
N ALA A 54 0.28 -3.10 3.94
CA ALA A 54 0.40 -2.40 2.67
C ALA A 54 1.46 -3.05 1.75
N HIS A 55 2.58 -3.50 2.32
CA HIS A 55 3.64 -4.16 1.58
C HIS A 55 3.19 -5.50 0.97
N VAL A 56 2.59 -6.37 1.78
CA VAL A 56 2.10 -7.69 1.31
C VAL A 56 1.12 -7.50 0.15
N LEU A 57 0.11 -6.65 0.32
CA LEU A 57 -0.87 -6.37 -0.73
C LEU A 57 -0.24 -5.74 -1.98
N SER A 58 0.79 -4.89 -1.82
CA SER A 58 1.48 -4.30 -2.97
C SER A 58 2.31 -5.31 -3.76
N ASP A 59 2.93 -6.28 -3.09
CA ASP A 59 3.66 -7.36 -3.76
C ASP A 59 2.70 -8.27 -4.54
N GLU A 60 1.57 -8.63 -3.91
CA GLU A 60 0.50 -9.41 -4.54
C GLU A 60 -0.07 -8.68 -5.77
N LEU A 61 -0.44 -7.41 -5.61
CA LEU A 61 -0.97 -6.61 -6.71
C LEU A 61 0.06 -6.45 -7.84
N SER A 62 1.33 -6.19 -7.50
CA SER A 62 2.39 -6.08 -8.52
C SER A 62 2.62 -7.39 -9.26
N SER A 63 2.49 -8.53 -8.59
CA SER A 63 2.65 -9.85 -9.21
C SER A 63 1.54 -10.19 -10.21
N VAL A 64 0.36 -9.59 -10.10
CA VAL A 64 -0.79 -9.88 -10.98
C VAL A 64 -1.04 -8.81 -12.05
N VAL A 65 -0.40 -7.64 -11.93
CA VAL A 65 -0.52 -6.52 -12.89
C VAL A 65 0.68 -6.44 -13.84
N ARG A 66 1.79 -7.11 -13.51
CA ARG A 66 2.96 -7.24 -14.40
C ARG A 66 2.68 -8.18 -15.58
#